data_AF-A0A3D5BC86-F1
#
_entry.id   AF-A0A3D5BC86-F1
#
_cell.length_a   1.000
_cell.length_b   1.000
_cell.length_c   1.000
_cell.angle_alpha   90.00
_cell.angle_beta   90.00
_cell.angle_gamma   90.00
#
_symmetry.space_group_name_H-M   'P 1'
#
loop_
_entity.id
_entity.type
_entity.pdbx_description
1 polymer ?
#
loop_
_entity_poly.entity_id
_entity_poly.type
_entity_poly.pdbx_seq_one_letter_code
_entity_poly.pdbx_strand_id
1 'polypeptide(L)'
;MVKTASLENVNAIVLNEKLGDFIAQNGTKAVSNCRLVRMSLSEKVHHFPQNIPFIAAVRECEGGKQAVFFIKRKKYALVEGAAVSSSKNVGESFEIDNVKYILEDTMNDMPRYKPVYPKPRTRKAVKVEE
;
A
#
# COMPACT_ATOMS: atom_id res chain seq x y z
N MET A 1 14.49 22.11 7.43
CA MET A 1 14.94 21.09 6.45
C MET A 1 14.07 19.86 6.62
N VAL A 2 12.97 19.78 5.87
CA VAL A 2 12.01 18.67 5.95
C VAL A 2 12.62 17.51 5.15
N LYS A 3 12.91 16.38 5.78
CA LYS A 3 13.31 15.16 5.07
C LYS A 3 12.14 14.72 4.20
N THR A 4 12.21 15.02 2.91
CA THR A 4 11.30 14.52 1.89
C THR A 4 11.54 13.02 1.78
N ALA A 5 10.71 12.23 2.47
CA ALA A 5 10.61 10.82 2.16
C ALA A 5 9.82 10.72 0.86
N SER A 6 10.49 10.70 -0.29
CA SER A 6 9.83 10.37 -1.55
C SER A 6 9.28 8.94 -1.43
N LEU A 7 7.96 8.85 -1.50
CA LEU A 7 7.18 7.64 -1.81
C LEU A 7 7.01 7.53 -3.34
N GLU A 8 7.96 8.08 -4.08
CA GLU A 8 8.08 7.92 -5.51
C GLU A 8 8.46 6.45 -5.75
N ASN A 9 7.61 5.76 -6.48
CA ASN A 9 7.74 4.37 -6.90
C ASN A 9 7.40 3.34 -5.82
N VAL A 10 6.11 3.20 -5.51
CA VAL A 10 5.52 1.90 -5.17
C VAL A 10 5.66 1.01 -6.42
N ASN A 11 6.87 0.57 -6.70
CA ASN A 11 7.14 -0.38 -7.77
C ASN A 11 6.73 -1.75 -7.23
N ALA A 12 5.61 -2.27 -7.74
CA ALA A 12 5.04 -3.54 -7.32
C ALA A 12 6.05 -4.70 -7.45
N ILE A 13 6.97 -4.64 -8.41
CA ILE A 13 8.04 -5.64 -8.60
C ILE A 13 9.00 -5.60 -7.41
N VAL A 14 9.53 -4.41 -7.09
CA VAL A 14 10.45 -4.22 -5.96
C VAL A 14 9.77 -4.57 -4.63
N LEU A 15 8.47 -4.30 -4.50
CA LEU A 15 7.68 -4.68 -3.33
C LEU A 15 7.48 -6.19 -3.23
N ASN A 16 7.25 -6.87 -4.36
CA ASN A 16 7.09 -8.31 -4.40
C ASN A 16 8.39 -9.03 -4.05
N GLU A 17 9.54 -8.54 -4.56
CA GLU A 17 10.87 -9.02 -4.18
C GLU A 17 11.13 -8.83 -2.69
N LYS A 18 10.93 -7.62 -2.16
CA LYS A 18 11.14 -7.34 -0.73
C LYS A 18 10.22 -8.13 0.20
N LEU A 19 8.96 -8.34 -0.20
CA LEU A 19 8.06 -9.23 0.54
C LEU A 19 8.53 -10.69 0.45
N GLY A 20 9.04 -11.13 -0.70
CA GLY A 20 9.66 -12.44 -0.86
C GLY A 20 10.87 -12.64 0.07
N ASP A 21 11.78 -11.67 0.11
CA ASP A 21 12.94 -11.67 1.01
C ASP A 21 12.52 -11.73 2.47
N PHE A 22 11.53 -10.91 2.85
CA PHE A 22 10.98 -10.90 4.21
C PHE A 22 10.35 -12.25 4.59
N ILE A 23 9.61 -12.87 3.67
CA ILE A 23 8.99 -14.18 3.86
C ILE A 23 10.07 -15.26 4.05
N ALA A 24 11.11 -15.26 3.20
CA ALA A 24 12.21 -16.20 3.30
C ALA A 24 13.00 -16.04 4.61
N GLN A 25 13.25 -14.80 5.05
CA GLN A 25 13.91 -14.51 6.34
C GLN A 25 13.13 -15.03 7.55
N ASN A 26 11.80 -15.10 7.44
CA ASN A 26 10.93 -15.62 8.51
C ASN A 26 10.67 -17.13 8.39
N GLY A 27 11.35 -17.83 7.48
CA GLY A 27 11.25 -19.29 7.33
C GLY A 27 9.88 -19.78 6.85
N THR A 28 9.11 -18.93 6.17
CA THR A 28 7.82 -19.30 5.58
C THR A 28 7.87 -19.23 4.06
N LYS A 29 6.90 -19.83 3.38
CA LYS A 29 6.78 -19.81 1.92
C LYS A 29 5.56 -19.02 1.51
N ALA A 30 5.71 -18.23 0.46
CA ALA A 30 4.59 -17.53 -0.17
C ALA A 30 3.76 -18.51 -1.00
N VAL A 31 2.43 -18.48 -0.80
CA VAL A 31 1.48 -19.33 -1.54
C VAL A 31 0.74 -18.57 -2.63
N SER A 32 0.71 -17.24 -2.55
CA SER A 32 0.03 -16.38 -3.53
C SER A 32 0.91 -15.27 -4.06
N ASN A 33 0.42 -14.60 -5.11
CA ASN A 33 1.03 -13.39 -5.64
C ASN A 33 0.78 -12.19 -4.72
N CYS A 34 1.68 -11.22 -4.76
CA CYS A 34 1.52 -9.98 -4.04
C CYS A 34 0.30 -9.20 -4.57
N ARG A 35 -0.58 -8.76 -3.68
CA ARG A 35 -1.74 -7.92 -4.00
C ARG A 35 -1.81 -6.69 -3.13
N LEU A 36 -2.34 -5.60 -3.69
CA LEU A 36 -2.62 -4.37 -2.96
C LEU A 36 -4.05 -4.39 -2.43
N VAL A 37 -4.18 -4.27 -1.11
CA VAL A 37 -5.47 -4.31 -0.41
C VAL A 37 -5.62 -3.11 0.50
N ARG A 38 -6.86 -2.65 0.66
CA ARG A 38 -7.27 -1.87 1.82
C ARG A 38 -7.70 -2.87 2.89
N MET A 39 -6.94 -2.96 3.96
CA MET A 39 -7.20 -3.89 5.06
C MET A 39 -7.32 -3.18 6.40
N SER A 40 -7.92 -3.85 7.36
CA SER A 40 -7.95 -3.46 8.78
C SER A 40 -7.59 -4.67 9.63
N LEU A 41 -6.96 -4.41 10.77
CA LEU A 41 -6.58 -5.45 11.72
C LEU A 41 -7.45 -5.35 12.97
N SER A 42 -8.00 -6.47 13.43
CA SER A 42 -8.72 -6.57 14.71
C SER A 42 -7.77 -6.48 15.91
N GLU A 43 -6.53 -6.93 15.72
CA GLU A 43 -5.50 -6.99 16.75
C GLU A 43 -4.39 -5.96 16.54
N LYS A 44 -3.73 -5.58 17.64
CA LYS A 44 -2.60 -4.65 17.60
C LYS A 44 -1.34 -5.38 17.13
N VAL A 45 -0.95 -5.13 15.89
CA VAL A 45 0.32 -5.63 15.34
C VAL A 45 1.34 -4.49 15.29
N HIS A 46 2.24 -4.41 16.27
CA HIS A 46 3.37 -3.44 16.31
C HIS A 46 3.05 -2.02 15.79
N HIS A 47 3.54 -1.70 14.59
CA HIS A 47 3.43 -0.40 13.93
C HIS A 47 2.19 -0.25 13.05
N PHE A 48 1.32 -1.24 13.01
CA PHE A 48 0.09 -1.25 12.24
C PHE A 48 -1.06 -0.67 13.08
N PRO A 49 -1.94 0.13 12.48
CA PRO A 49 -3.07 0.68 13.20
C PRO A 49 -4.14 -0.40 13.39
N GLN A 50 -4.68 -0.50 14.61
CA GLN A 50 -5.75 -1.41 14.96
C GLN A 50 -7.11 -0.78 14.63
N ASN A 51 -8.05 -1.55 14.07
CA ASN A 51 -9.41 -1.14 13.70
C ASN A 51 -9.50 0.08 12.76
N ILE A 52 -8.39 0.47 12.13
CA ILE A 52 -8.35 1.58 11.18
C ILE A 52 -7.95 0.99 9.82
N PRO A 53 -8.73 1.22 8.76
CA PRO A 53 -8.36 0.78 7.42
C PRO A 53 -7.07 1.45 6.94
N PHE A 54 -6.16 0.67 6.37
CA PHE A 54 -4.94 1.14 5.74
C PHE A 54 -4.66 0.38 4.45
N ILE A 55 -3.85 0.98 3.57
CA ILE A 55 -3.42 0.32 2.34
C ILE A 55 -2.14 -0.46 2.61
N ALA A 56 -2.14 -1.72 2.23
CA ALA A 56 -0.99 -2.61 2.35
C ALA A 56 -0.80 -3.46 1.10
N ALA A 57 0.46 -3.79 0.83
CA ALA A 57 0.78 -4.90 -0.05
C ALA A 57 0.78 -6.18 0.80
N VAL A 58 0.05 -7.19 0.35
CA VAL A 58 -0.16 -8.43 1.10
C VAL A 58 0.19 -9.62 0.23
N ARG A 59 0.84 -10.60 0.84
CA ARG A 59 1.10 -11.90 0.24
C ARG A 59 0.72 -12.99 1.24
N GLU A 60 -0.05 -13.98 0.80
CA GLU A 60 -0.41 -15.10 1.66
C GLU A 60 0.77 -16.06 1.78
N CYS A 61 0.98 -16.54 2.99
CA CYS A 61 2.03 -17.46 3.36
C CYS A 61 1.45 -18.79 3.84
N GLU A 62 2.26 -19.84 3.81
CA GLU A 62 1.88 -21.14 4.37
C GLU A 62 1.47 -21.02 5.84
N GLY A 63 0.51 -21.86 6.26
CA GLY A 63 -0.01 -21.86 7.63
C GLY A 63 -1.02 -20.75 7.94
N GLY A 64 -1.66 -20.15 6.92
CA GLY A 64 -2.73 -19.16 7.12
C GLY A 64 -2.25 -17.77 7.54
N LYS A 65 -0.94 -17.50 7.41
CA LYS A 65 -0.32 -16.21 7.70
C LYS A 65 -0.33 -15.32 6.47
N GLN A 66 -0.22 -14.03 6.69
CA GLN A 66 -0.10 -13.02 5.65
C GLN A 66 1.12 -12.15 5.93
N ALA A 67 2.03 -12.06 4.96
CA ALA A 67 3.07 -11.04 4.99
C ALA A 67 2.45 -9.72 4.52
N VAL A 68 2.49 -8.72 5.39
CA VAL A 68 1.85 -7.42 5.18
C VAL A 68 2.92 -6.34 5.16
N PHE A 69 2.94 -5.54 4.10
CA PHE A 69 3.72 -4.31 4.02
C PHE A 69 2.81 -3.09 4.06
N PHE A 70 2.92 -2.29 5.12
CA PHE A 70 2.20 -1.03 5.24
C PHE A 70 2.88 0.05 4.40
N ILE A 71 2.22 0.50 3.32
CA ILE A 71 2.74 1.47 2.36
C ILE A 71 3.12 2.79 3.03
N LYS A 72 2.21 3.39 3.81
CA LYS A 72 2.43 4.71 4.43
C LYS A 72 3.58 4.70 5.43
N ARG A 73 3.65 3.68 6.30
CA ARG A 73 4.68 3.60 7.35
C ARG A 73 5.95 2.87 6.91
N LYS A 74 5.97 2.28 5.72
CA LYS A 74 7.07 1.45 5.19
C LYS A 74 7.51 0.36 6.18
N LYS A 75 6.55 -0.36 6.76
CA LYS A 75 6.79 -1.41 7.77
C LYS A 75 6.27 -2.76 7.29
N TYR A 76 6.99 -3.83 7.63
CA TYR A 76 6.60 -5.22 7.36
C TYR A 76 6.12 -5.88 8.66
N ALA A 77 5.19 -6.81 8.54
CA ALA A 77 4.83 -7.75 9.60
C ALA A 77 4.31 -9.06 9.00
N LEU A 78 4.48 -10.14 9.74
CA LEU A 78 3.66 -11.34 9.57
C LEU A 78 2.42 -11.21 10.44
N VAL A 79 1.27 -11.42 9.84
CA VAL A 79 -0.04 -11.28 10.47
C VAL A 79 -0.78 -12.59 10.32
N GLU A 80 -1.33 -13.12 11.40
CA GLU A 80 -2.20 -14.30 11.35
C GLU A 80 -3.52 -13.93 10.65
N GLY A 81 -4.07 -14.82 9.82
CA GLY A 81 -5.31 -14.54 9.08
C GLY A 81 -6.49 -14.11 9.97
N ALA A 82 -6.56 -14.64 11.20
CA ALA A 82 -7.58 -14.28 12.19
C ALA A 82 -7.49 -12.83 12.68
N ALA A 83 -6.31 -12.20 12.61
CA ALA A 83 -6.11 -10.81 12.98
C ALA A 83 -6.57 -9.82 11.90
N VAL A 84 -6.95 -10.30 10.71
CA VAL A 84 -7.45 -9.47 9.61
C VAL A 84 -8.97 -9.32 9.73
N SER A 85 -9.44 -8.15 10.16
CA SER A 85 -10.87 -7.87 10.34
C SER A 85 -11.60 -7.61 9.03
N SER A 86 -10.92 -7.00 8.05
CA SER A 86 -11.44 -6.89 6.68
C SER A 86 -10.29 -6.68 5.69
N SER A 87 -10.48 -7.18 4.48
CA SER A 87 -9.55 -6.97 3.36
C SER A 87 -10.36 -6.80 2.08
N LYS A 88 -10.09 -5.73 1.33
CA LYS A 88 -10.70 -5.47 0.02
C LYS A 88 -9.60 -5.12 -0.97
N ASN A 89 -9.66 -5.73 -2.15
CA ASN A 89 -8.79 -5.34 -3.26
C ASN A 89 -8.97 -3.85 -3.55
N VAL A 90 -7.86 -3.18 -3.80
CA VAL A 90 -7.90 -1.81 -4.26
C VAL A 90 -8.28 -1.80 -5.74
N GLY A 91 -9.33 -1.05 -6.09
CA GLY A 91 -9.83 -0.94 -7.48
C GLY A 91 -9.04 0.04 -8.33
N GLU A 92 -9.68 0.69 -9.31
CA GLU A 92 -9.05 1.61 -10.27
C GLU A 92 -8.34 2.83 -9.63
N SER A 93 -8.70 3.19 -8.40
CA SER A 93 -8.00 4.26 -7.67
C SER A 93 -8.12 4.14 -6.16
N PHE A 94 -7.18 4.76 -5.45
CA PHE A 94 -7.20 4.93 -4.00
C PHE A 94 -6.52 6.22 -3.58
N GLU A 95 -6.66 6.60 -2.31
CA GLU A 95 -6.04 7.82 -1.75
C GLU A 95 -5.22 7.47 -0.50
N ILE A 96 -4.00 8.01 -0.44
CA ILE A 96 -3.12 7.98 0.74
C ILE A 96 -2.56 9.39 0.92
N ASP A 97 -2.71 9.95 2.12
CA ASP A 97 -2.12 11.24 2.50
C ASP A 97 -2.43 12.39 1.51
N ASN A 98 -3.69 12.49 1.09
CA ASN A 98 -4.19 13.46 0.10
C ASN A 98 -3.58 13.31 -1.31
N VAL A 99 -2.87 12.20 -1.59
CA VAL A 99 -2.42 11.83 -2.93
C VAL A 99 -3.34 10.74 -3.46
N LYS A 100 -4.05 11.07 -4.56
CA LYS A 100 -4.85 10.08 -5.29
C LYS A 100 -3.92 9.26 -6.17
N TYR A 101 -4.06 7.95 -6.13
CA TYR A 101 -3.36 7.01 -6.99
C TYR A 101 -4.37 6.37 -7.94
N ILE A 102 -4.05 6.33 -9.23
CA ILE A 102 -4.89 5.67 -10.25
C ILE A 102 -4.12 4.50 -10.84
N LEU A 103 -4.83 3.42 -11.15
CA LEU A 103 -4.29 2.27 -11.88
C LEU A 103 -3.76 2.79 -13.22
N GLU A 104 -2.49 2.56 -13.48
CA GLU A 104 -1.85 2.90 -14.74
C GLU A 104 -1.99 1.72 -15.71
N ASP A 105 -1.55 0.54 -15.28
CA ASP A 105 -1.67 -0.71 -16.01
C ASP A 105 -1.47 -1.92 -15.09
N THR A 106 -1.50 -3.12 -15.69
CA THR A 106 -1.16 -4.39 -15.06
C THR A 106 0.02 -5.01 -15.78
N MET A 107 1.14 -5.22 -15.06
CA MET A 107 2.32 -5.90 -15.59
C MET A 107 2.49 -7.23 -14.86
N ASN A 108 2.47 -8.36 -15.56
CA ASN A 108 2.47 -9.71 -14.97
C ASN A 108 1.36 -9.88 -13.91
N ASP A 109 0.13 -9.46 -14.24
CA ASP A 109 -1.05 -9.44 -13.35
C ASP A 109 -0.90 -8.60 -12.07
N MET A 110 0.19 -7.84 -11.92
CA MET A 110 0.40 -6.94 -10.79
C MET A 110 -0.06 -5.53 -11.16
N PRO A 111 -1.03 -4.95 -10.41
CA PRO A 111 -1.50 -3.60 -10.67
C PRO A 111 -0.44 -2.56 -10.30
N ARG A 112 -0.11 -1.68 -11.25
CA ARG A 112 0.80 -0.54 -11.05
C ARG A 112 0.00 0.73 -10.96
N TYR A 113 0.28 1.54 -9.94
CA TYR A 113 -0.47 2.77 -9.67
C TYR A 113 0.43 3.98 -9.80
N LYS A 114 -0.07 5.02 -10.45
CA LYS A 114 0.62 6.31 -10.55
C LYS A 114 -0.02 7.36 -9.63
N PRO A 115 0.78 8.19 -8.96
CA PRO A 115 0.26 9.31 -8.20
C PRO A 115 -0.33 10.36 -9.16
N VAL A 116 -1.56 10.76 -8.87
CA VAL A 116 -2.22 11.94 -9.44
C VAL A 116 -2.15 13.02 -8.37
N TYR A 117 -1.12 13.85 -8.47
CA TYR A 117 -1.10 15.09 -7.71
C TYR A 117 -2.27 15.97 -8.20
N PRO A 118 -2.98 16.67 -7.30
CA PRO A 118 -3.90 17.69 -7.75
C PRO A 118 -3.14 18.63 -8.68
N LYS A 119 -3.68 18.88 -9.89
CA LYS A 119 -3.18 19.98 -10.72
C LYS A 119 -3.12 21.21 -9.81
N PRO A 120 -2.00 21.96 -9.77
CA PRO A 120 -1.98 23.21 -9.03
C PRO A 120 -3.21 24.00 -9.47
N ARG A 121 -4.03 24.44 -8.51
CA ARG A 121 -5.11 25.38 -8.81
C ARG A 121 -4.42 26.57 -9.47
N THR A 122 -4.54 26.69 -10.79
CA THR A 122 -4.23 27.93 -11.48
C THR A 122 -5.14 28.94 -10.81
N ARG A 123 -4.56 29.81 -9.98
CA ARG A 123 -5.27 31.00 -9.51
C ARG A 123 -5.72 31.71 -10.79
N LYS A 124 -7.00 31.63 -11.13
CA LYS A 124 -7.56 32.58 -12.08
C LYS A 124 -7.31 33.93 -11.43
N ALA A 125 -6.42 34.73 -12.02
CA ALA A 125 -6.26 36.12 -11.65
C ALA A 125 -7.64 36.75 -11.85
N VAL A 126 -8.28 37.12 -10.75
CA VAL A 126 -9.45 37.99 -10.80
C VAL A 126 -8.87 39.33 -11.22
N LYS A 127 -9.12 39.74 -12.46
CA LYS A 127 -8.93 41.14 -12.87
C LYS A 127 -9.90 41.96 -12.02
N VAL A 128 -9.35 42.77 -11.13
CA VAL A 128 -10.07 43.93 -10.59
C VAL A 128 -9.85 45.01 -11.64
N GLU A 129 -10.89 45.30 -12.44
CA GLU A 129 -10.93 46.51 -13.24
C GLU A 129 -11.34 47.65 -12.31
N GLU A 130 -10.49 48.68 -12.23
CA GLU A 130 -10.81 50.03 -11.76
C GLU A 130 -10.71 50.96 -12.96
#